data_AF-A0A527GJD3-F1
#
_entry.id   AF-A0A527GJD3-F1
#
_cell.length_a   1.000
_cell.length_b   1.000
_cell.length_c   1.000
_cell.angle_alpha   90.00
_cell.angle_beta   90.00
_cell.angle_gamma   90.00
#
_symmetry.space_group_name_H-M   'P 1'
#
loop_
_entity.id
_entity.type
_entity.pdbx_description
1 polymer ?
#
loop_
_entity_poly.entity_id
_entity_poly.type
_entity_poly.pdbx_seq_one_letter_code
_entity_poly.pdbx_strand_id
1 'polypeptide(L)'
;MSTRIRESRGQEMVLTAAVAIVIVLLSLLPMLRLIKEIVAPGGTLSAVAIKAGLASPATWIATWHTLVVGIGGTLLAVLSGTLVAVLVTLTDIRARSAMVLCYVMPLMIA
;
A
#
# COMPACT_ATOMS: atom_id res chain seq x y z
N MET A 1 5.25 1.35 42.81
CA MET A 1 6.04 1.04 41.60
C MET A 1 5.20 0.46 40.46
N SER A 2 4.20 -0.41 40.72
CA SER A 2 3.38 -1.07 39.67
C SER A 2 2.41 -0.16 38.92
N THR A 3 1.90 0.90 39.57
CA THR A 3 0.96 1.87 38.97
C THR A 3 1.56 2.70 37.83
N ARG A 4 2.81 3.16 37.98
CA ARG A 4 3.50 4.00 36.98
C ARG A 4 3.76 3.27 35.65
N ILE A 5 4.01 1.96 35.70
CA ILE A 5 4.23 1.13 34.50
C ILE A 5 2.91 0.91 33.73
N ARG A 6 1.79 0.75 34.44
CA ARG A 6 0.45 0.60 33.83
C ARG A 6 -0.03 1.90 33.19
N GLU A 7 0.31 3.04 33.79
CA GLU A 7 0.03 4.38 33.27
C GLU A 7 0.82 4.66 31.98
N SER A 8 2.11 4.31 31.95
CA SER A 8 2.97 4.41 30.74
C SER A 8 2.41 3.60 29.57
N ARG A 9 2.03 2.33 29.80
CA ARG A 9 1.42 1.48 28.76
C ARG A 9 0.09 2.03 28.25
N GLY A 10 -0.72 2.60 29.15
CA GLY A 10 -1.99 3.26 28.78
C GLY A 10 -1.74 4.48 27.89
N GLN A 11 -0.77 5.31 28.25
CA GLN A 11 -0.39 6.49 27.49
C GLN A 11 0.17 6.14 26.11
N GLU A 12 1.04 5.14 25.99
CA GLU A 12 1.58 4.66 24.71
C GLU A 12 0.48 4.12 23.78
N MET A 13 -0.46 3.35 24.33
CA MET A 13 -1.59 2.82 23.58
C MET A 13 -2.53 3.93 23.11
N VAL A 14 -2.80 4.93 23.95
CA VAL A 14 -3.61 6.10 23.58
C VAL A 14 -2.93 6.92 22.49
N LEU A 15 -1.62 7.15 22.59
CA LEU A 15 -0.84 7.85 21.56
C LEU A 15 -0.84 7.06 20.24
N THR A 16 -0.61 5.75 20.29
CA THR A 16 -0.63 4.89 19.10
C THR A 16 -2.01 4.86 18.45
N ALA A 17 -3.08 4.75 19.24
CA ALA A 17 -4.44 4.79 18.75
C ALA A 17 -4.78 6.16 18.15
N ALA A 18 -4.37 7.26 18.79
CA ALA A 18 -4.57 8.61 18.28
C ALA A 18 -3.87 8.81 16.93
N VAL A 19 -2.61 8.39 16.81
CA VAL A 19 -1.86 8.45 15.55
C VAL A 19 -2.52 7.59 14.47
N ALA A 20 -2.93 6.36 14.80
CA ALA A 20 -3.63 5.48 13.87
C ALA A 20 -4.95 6.10 13.39
N ILE A 21 -5.73 6.70 14.29
CA ILE A 21 -6.97 7.41 13.95
C ILE A 21 -6.67 8.58 13.02
N VAL A 22 -5.66 9.39 13.31
CA VAL A 22 -5.27 10.51 12.43
C VAL A 22 -4.87 10.02 11.04
N ILE A 23 -4.05 8.96 10.95
CA ILE A 23 -3.65 8.36 9.66
C ILE A 23 -4.87 7.86 8.89
N VAL A 24 -5.76 7.12 9.55
CA VAL A 24 -7.00 6.59 8.95
C VAL A 24 -7.88 7.74 8.47
N LEU A 25 -8.12 8.74 9.31
CA LEU A 25 -8.95 9.89 8.93
C LEU A 25 -8.35 10.64 7.75
N LEU A 26 -7.08 11.00 7.80
CA LEU A 26 -6.43 11.75 6.72
C LEU A 26 -6.34 10.96 5.42
N SER A 27 -6.19 9.63 5.49
CA SER A 27 -6.10 8.77 4.30
C SER A 27 -7.47 8.43 3.70
N LEU A 28 -8.45 8.13 4.54
CA LEU A 28 -9.79 7.71 4.08
C LEU A 28 -10.69 8.91 3.75
N LEU A 29 -10.53 10.08 4.38
CA LEU A 29 -11.33 11.26 4.09
C LEU A 29 -11.33 11.64 2.59
N PRO A 30 -10.19 11.72 1.88
CA PRO A 30 -10.20 11.98 0.44
C PRO A 30 -10.82 10.83 -0.36
N MET A 31 -10.64 9.58 0.05
CA MET A 31 -11.28 8.43 -0.62
C MET A 31 -12.80 8.48 -0.48
N LEU A 32 -13.33 8.81 0.70
CA LEU A 32 -14.77 9.02 0.91
C LEU A 32 -15.30 10.16 0.07
N ARG A 33 -14.53 11.25 -0.09
CA ARG A 33 -14.90 12.36 -0.98
C ARG A 33 -15.05 11.88 -2.43
N LEU A 34 -14.12 11.06 -2.92
CA LEU A 34 -14.21 10.49 -4.27
C LEU A 34 -15.44 9.59 -4.43
N ILE A 35 -15.73 8.72 -3.45
CA ILE A 35 -16.93 7.86 -3.48
C ILE A 35 -18.21 8.71 -3.52
N LYS A 36 -18.28 9.78 -2.72
CA LYS A 36 -19.44 10.70 -2.73
C LYS A 36 -19.65 11.34 -4.10
N GLU A 37 -18.58 11.80 -4.75
CA GLU A 37 -18.65 12.39 -6.09
C GLU A 37 -19.12 11.37 -7.15
N ILE A 38 -18.70 10.11 -7.03
CA ILE A 38 -19.11 9.03 -7.93
C ILE A 38 -20.60 8.69 -7.79
N VAL A 39 -21.14 8.72 -6.56
CA VAL A 39 -22.54 8.35 -6.27
C VAL A 39 -23.51 9.52 -6.47
N ALA A 40 -23.09 10.73 -6.13
CA ALA A 40 -23.91 11.93 -6.23
C ALA A 40 -23.17 13.10 -6.93
N PRO A 41 -22.96 13.00 -8.26
CA PRO A 41 -22.34 14.09 -9.02
C PRO A 41 -23.12 15.39 -8.83
N GLY A 42 -22.45 16.43 -8.33
CA GLY A 42 -23.08 17.74 -8.09
C GLY A 42 -24.24 17.74 -7.07
N GLY A 43 -24.34 16.72 -6.21
CA GLY A 43 -25.39 16.61 -5.17
C GLY A 43 -26.67 15.91 -5.59
N THR A 44 -26.76 15.43 -6.84
CA THR A 44 -27.89 14.60 -7.31
C THR A 44 -27.48 13.14 -7.40
N LEU A 45 -28.28 12.23 -6.83
CA LEU A 45 -27.98 10.79 -6.92
C LEU A 45 -28.04 10.35 -8.39
N SER A 46 -26.89 9.97 -8.95
CA SER A 46 -26.80 9.56 -10.35
C SER A 46 -25.88 8.35 -10.50
N ALA A 47 -26.46 7.22 -10.87
CA ALA A 47 -25.72 6.00 -11.17
C ALA A 47 -25.10 6.00 -12.57
N VAL A 48 -25.18 7.11 -13.32
CA VAL A 48 -24.75 7.21 -14.72
C VAL A 48 -23.24 6.97 -14.84
N ALA A 49 -22.43 7.59 -13.96
CA ALA A 49 -20.97 7.43 -13.98
C ALA A 49 -20.55 5.99 -13.70
N ILE A 50 -21.19 5.34 -12.71
CA ILE A 50 -20.95 3.95 -12.34
C ILE A 50 -21.32 3.01 -13.51
N LYS A 51 -22.52 3.20 -14.07
CA LYS A 51 -22.99 2.40 -15.22
C LYS A 51 -22.10 2.59 -16.45
N ALA A 52 -21.67 3.81 -16.74
CA ALA A 52 -20.77 4.10 -17.85
C ALA A 52 -19.39 3.43 -17.66
N GLY A 53 -18.84 3.46 -16.45
CA GLY A 53 -17.59 2.80 -16.12
C GLY A 53 -17.67 1.27 -16.27
N LEU A 54 -18.73 0.66 -15.76
CA LEU A 54 -18.97 -0.79 -15.82
C LEU A 54 -19.33 -1.31 -17.22
N ALA A 55 -20.02 -0.50 -18.03
CA ALA A 55 -20.38 -0.84 -19.40
C ALA A 55 -19.21 -0.68 -20.38
N SER A 56 -18.15 0.03 -19.99
CA SER A 56 -16.99 0.29 -20.85
C SER A 56 -16.06 -0.93 -20.91
N PRO A 57 -15.83 -1.50 -22.11
CA PRO A 57 -14.87 -2.60 -22.29
C PRO A 57 -13.44 -2.18 -21.92
N ALA A 58 -13.09 -0.91 -22.15
CA ALA A 58 -11.77 -0.39 -21.83
C ALA A 58 -11.48 -0.44 -20.32
N THR A 59 -12.47 -0.18 -19.46
CA THR A 59 -12.34 -0.31 -18.00
C THR A 59 -11.96 -1.73 -17.61
N TRP A 60 -12.62 -2.73 -18.22
CA TRP A 60 -12.34 -4.12 -17.91
C TRP A 60 -11.01 -4.61 -18.44
N ILE A 61 -10.64 -4.22 -19.65
CA ILE A 61 -9.34 -4.54 -20.23
C ILE A 61 -8.22 -3.92 -19.37
N ALA A 62 -8.36 -2.66 -18.97
CA ALA A 62 -7.38 -2.00 -18.10
C ALA A 62 -7.29 -2.66 -16.72
N THR A 63 -8.41 -3.03 -16.12
CA THR A 63 -8.45 -3.76 -14.84
C THR A 63 -7.75 -5.11 -14.96
N TRP A 64 -8.02 -5.85 -16.04
CA TRP A 64 -7.39 -7.14 -16.28
C TRP A 64 -5.87 -7.02 -16.47
N HIS A 65 -5.42 -6.07 -17.30
CA HIS A 65 -3.97 -5.82 -17.46
C HIS A 65 -3.31 -5.41 -16.16
N THR A 66 -3.96 -4.57 -15.35
CA THR A 66 -3.45 -4.18 -14.02
C THR A 66 -3.29 -5.40 -13.12
N LEU A 67 -4.27 -6.31 -13.12
CA LEU A 67 -4.22 -7.53 -12.32
C LEU A 67 -3.10 -8.48 -12.80
N VAL A 68 -2.99 -8.69 -14.11
CA VAL A 68 -1.95 -9.53 -14.72
C VAL A 68 -0.56 -8.98 -14.40
N VAL A 69 -0.33 -7.68 -14.59
CA VAL A 69 0.95 -7.03 -14.31
C VAL A 69 1.24 -7.00 -12.80
N GLY A 70 0.24 -6.74 -11.96
CA GLY A 70 0.41 -6.72 -10.51
C GLY A 70 0.76 -8.09 -9.94
N ILE A 71 0.05 -9.14 -10.35
CA ILE A 71 0.34 -10.52 -9.90
C ILE A 71 1.66 -10.99 -10.49
N GLY A 72 1.88 -10.82 -11.79
CA GLY A 72 3.13 -11.20 -12.45
C GLY A 72 4.34 -10.50 -11.85
N GLY A 73 4.25 -9.18 -11.64
CA GLY A 73 5.27 -8.38 -10.97
C GLY A 73 5.52 -8.84 -9.52
N THR A 74 4.48 -9.19 -8.78
CA THR A 74 4.61 -9.72 -7.41
C THR A 74 5.35 -11.05 -7.39
N LEU A 75 4.99 -11.98 -8.28
CA LEU A 75 5.66 -13.28 -8.38
C LEU A 75 7.14 -13.12 -8.73
N LEU A 76 7.46 -12.24 -9.69
CA LEU A 76 8.84 -11.93 -10.06
C LEU A 76 9.59 -11.28 -8.89
N ALA A 77 8.96 -10.35 -8.18
CA ALA A 77 9.55 -9.67 -7.03
C ALA A 77 9.84 -10.62 -5.86
N VAL A 78 8.94 -11.57 -5.59
CA VAL A 78 9.16 -12.61 -4.57
C VAL A 78 10.32 -13.51 -5.00
N LEU A 79 10.33 -13.99 -6.24
CA LEU A 79 11.38 -14.87 -6.73
C LEU A 79 12.76 -14.19 -6.69
N SER A 80 12.87 -12.97 -7.22
CA SER A 80 14.12 -12.21 -7.24
C SER A 80 14.56 -11.80 -5.84
N GLY A 81 13.63 -11.32 -5.01
CA GLY A 81 13.90 -10.92 -3.63
C GLY A 81 14.35 -12.08 -2.76
N THR A 82 13.70 -13.25 -2.86
CA THR A 82 14.12 -14.45 -2.15
C THR A 82 15.49 -14.94 -2.63
N LEU A 83 15.74 -14.96 -3.95
CA LEU A 83 17.03 -15.34 -4.48
C LEU A 83 18.16 -14.45 -3.95
N VAL A 84 17.98 -13.13 -4.03
CA VAL A 84 18.96 -12.15 -3.51
C VAL A 84 19.13 -12.30 -2.00
N ALA A 85 18.04 -12.49 -1.25
CA ALA A 85 18.10 -12.69 0.20
C ALA A 85 18.89 -13.95 0.58
N VAL A 86 18.69 -15.07 -0.12
CA VAL A 86 19.43 -16.32 0.13
C VAL A 86 20.90 -16.19 -0.28
N LEU A 87 21.18 -15.65 -1.46
CA LEU A 87 22.55 -15.43 -1.96
C LEU A 87 23.35 -14.55 -0.99
N VAL A 88 22.77 -13.42 -0.62
CA VAL A 88 23.40 -12.53 0.35
C VAL A 88 23.51 -13.25 1.68
N THR A 89 22.47 -13.86 2.24
CA THR A 89 22.56 -14.43 3.60
C THR A 89 23.58 -15.58 3.71
N LEU A 90 23.59 -16.52 2.77
CA LEU A 90 24.37 -17.76 2.88
C LEU A 90 25.75 -17.71 2.21
N THR A 91 26.05 -16.67 1.41
CA THR A 91 27.32 -16.57 0.67
C THR A 91 28.18 -15.43 1.22
N ASP A 92 29.48 -15.70 1.41
CA ASP A 92 30.47 -14.66 1.71
C ASP A 92 30.84 -13.90 0.43
N ILE A 93 30.16 -12.79 0.19
CA ILE A 93 30.34 -11.91 -0.98
C ILE A 93 31.17 -10.69 -0.56
N ARG A 94 32.33 -10.49 -1.18
CA ARG A 94 33.26 -9.38 -0.89
C ARG A 94 32.64 -7.98 -1.03
N ALA A 95 31.67 -7.81 -1.93
CA ALA A 95 31.00 -6.53 -2.20
C ALA A 95 29.51 -6.52 -1.80
N ARG A 96 29.14 -7.30 -0.77
CA ARG A 96 27.75 -7.47 -0.31
C ARG A 96 26.97 -6.16 -0.17
N SER A 97 27.54 -5.15 0.49
CA SER A 97 26.85 -3.89 0.76
C SER A 97 26.48 -3.12 -0.51
N ALA A 98 27.34 -3.15 -1.54
CA ALA A 98 27.05 -2.52 -2.83
C ALA A 98 25.91 -3.25 -3.56
N MET A 99 25.90 -4.58 -3.53
CA MET A 99 24.80 -5.39 -4.10
C MET A 99 23.46 -5.10 -3.43
N VAL A 100 23.43 -5.05 -2.09
CA VAL A 100 22.20 -4.71 -1.35
C VAL A 100 21.74 -3.29 -1.67
N LEU A 101 22.68 -2.33 -1.73
CA LEU A 101 22.36 -0.96 -2.09
C LEU A 101 21.76 -0.86 -3.50
N CYS A 102 22.36 -1.50 -4.50
CA CYS A 102 21.83 -1.54 -5.86
C CYS A 102 20.44 -2.19 -5.93
N TYR A 103 20.16 -3.19 -5.07
CA TYR A 103 18.85 -3.84 -5.03
C TYR A 103 17.77 -3.00 -4.34
N VAL A 104 18.13 -2.23 -3.31
CA VAL A 104 17.20 -1.36 -2.56
C VAL A 104 17.00 0.00 -3.24
N MET A 105 18.01 0.50 -3.97
CA MET A 105 17.98 1.81 -4.65
C MET A 105 16.73 2.07 -5.51
N PRO A 106 16.20 1.10 -6.29
CA PRO A 106 14.97 1.30 -7.05
C PRO A 106 13.76 1.70 -6.19
N LEU A 107 13.71 1.28 -4.91
CA LEU A 107 12.62 1.65 -3.98
C LEU A 107 12.64 3.14 -3.59
N MET A 108 13.76 3.84 -3.82
CA MET A 108 13.88 5.28 -3.59
C MET A 108 13.53 6.13 -4.82
N ILE A 109 13.47 5.51 -5.99
CA ILE A 109 13.19 6.17 -7.28
C ILE A 109 11.73 5.97 -7.71
N ALA A 110 11.08 4.93 -7.20
CA ALA A 110 9.65 4.67 -7.39
C ALA A 110 8.78 5.77 -6.75
#